data_AF-A0A8J5EKZ0-F1
#
_entry.id   AF-A0A8J5EKZ0-F1
#
_cell.length_a   1.000
_cell.length_b   1.000
_cell.length_c   1.000
_cell.angle_alpha   90.00
_cell.angle_beta   90.00
_cell.angle_gamma   90.00
#
_symmetry.space_group_name_H-M   'P 1'
#
loop_
_entity.id
_entity.type
_entity.pdbx_description
1 polymer ?
#
loop_
_entity_poly.entity_id
_entity_poly.type
_entity_poly.pdbx_seq_one_letter_code
_entity_poly.pdbx_strand_id
1 'polypeptide(L)'
;MDSKYPPGPYTGSTVHEYYATRIGYEHPTRSGAPHTNTVMFIGELGDCVTSVTYLKPLADALDKSGWGVFEPHFFSSATSWGIGSQNFNDIEEAVKYLTTKLEADGLPNKQKIVLLGHGEGCLDIMHYLTRGKRLANVNGAILQAQVSFTGNMSFYIDKIHRRGFELYNSTDKLENGSTYTNPAGVSQFHALPGPRIDDDFLELEFCDSFLEEWFDNLDVPLLFLMSEEGGFLEDRDEKQEILNRYESFVNGGYWSKLSAVVEGNSRNDTKKAINNLVKKMAGFIKGI
;
A
#
# COMPACT_ATOMS: atom_id res chain seq x y z
N MET A 1 15.04 -30.65 -1.55
CA MET A 1 14.42 -29.44 -2.15
C MET A 1 15.51 -28.39 -2.23
N ASP A 2 16.10 -28.21 -3.40
CA ASP A 2 17.18 -27.25 -3.60
C ASP A 2 16.61 -25.82 -3.59
N SER A 3 16.90 -25.10 -2.52
CA SER A 3 16.54 -23.68 -2.36
C SER A 3 17.25 -22.86 -3.43
N LYS A 4 16.49 -22.22 -4.33
CA LYS A 4 16.99 -21.25 -5.33
C LYS A 4 17.53 -19.94 -4.71
N TYR A 5 17.57 -19.81 -3.39
CA TYR A 5 18.10 -18.63 -2.70
C TYR A 5 19.60 -18.76 -2.47
N PRO A 6 20.39 -17.68 -2.61
CA PRO A 6 21.84 -17.73 -2.46
C PRO A 6 22.21 -18.19 -1.04
N PRO A 7 23.24 -19.06 -0.89
CA PRO A 7 23.68 -19.53 0.41
C PRO A 7 24.37 -18.39 1.18
N GLY A 8 23.84 -18.05 2.36
CA GLY A 8 24.38 -17.05 3.28
C GLY A 8 23.38 -16.75 4.41
N PRO A 9 23.84 -16.46 5.64
CA PRO A 9 22.96 -15.99 6.71
C PRO A 9 22.39 -14.61 6.35
N TYR A 10 21.17 -14.32 6.78
CA TYR A 10 20.64 -12.96 6.73
C TYR A 10 21.41 -12.06 7.68
N THR A 11 21.49 -10.76 7.35
CA THR A 11 21.84 -9.74 8.35
C THR A 11 20.77 -9.66 9.45
N GLY A 12 21.06 -8.93 10.52
CA GLY A 12 20.01 -8.41 11.39
C GLY A 12 19.07 -7.47 10.63
N SER A 13 17.86 -7.31 11.13
CA SER A 13 16.95 -6.25 10.68
C SER A 13 17.33 -4.92 11.36
N THR A 14 17.14 -3.81 10.66
CA THR A 14 17.38 -2.47 11.22
C THR A 14 16.05 -1.82 11.55
N VAL A 15 15.96 -1.22 12.74
CA VAL A 15 14.81 -0.39 13.13
C VAL A 15 15.30 1.05 13.23
N HIS A 16 14.62 1.92 12.49
CA HIS A 16 14.90 3.35 12.41
C HIS A 16 13.88 4.12 13.22
N GLU A 17 14.28 5.13 13.98
CA GLU A 17 13.37 6.19 14.42
C GLU A 17 13.41 7.30 13.38
N TYR A 18 12.52 7.26 12.39
CA TYR A 18 12.58 8.17 11.24
C TYR A 18 11.96 9.54 11.52
N TYR A 19 11.08 9.61 12.52
CA TYR A 19 10.44 10.83 13.00
C TYR A 19 10.04 10.61 14.47
N ALA A 20 9.88 11.68 15.25
CA ALA A 20 9.57 11.57 16.67
C ALA A 20 8.39 10.61 16.92
N THR A 21 8.61 9.56 17.72
CA THR A 21 7.64 8.49 18.04
C THR A 21 7.25 7.55 16.89
N ARG A 22 7.93 7.60 15.74
CA ARG A 22 7.65 6.77 14.57
C ARG A 22 8.85 5.94 14.17
N ILE A 23 8.60 4.66 13.93
CA ILE A 23 9.64 3.71 13.58
C ILE A 23 9.46 3.17 12.16
N GLY A 24 10.57 2.80 11.52
CA GLY A 24 10.55 2.07 10.27
C GLY A 24 11.44 0.84 10.33
N TYR A 25 10.97 -0.24 9.71
CA TYR A 25 11.66 -1.53 9.70
C TYR A 25 12.32 -1.74 8.34
N GLU A 26 13.65 -1.90 8.32
CA GLU A 26 14.38 -2.30 7.12
C GLU A 26 14.58 -3.82 7.12
N HIS A 27 14.09 -4.49 6.07
CA HIS A 27 14.19 -5.93 5.94
C HIS A 27 15.65 -6.38 5.86
N PRO A 28 16.00 -7.56 6.42
CA PRO A 28 17.35 -8.07 6.41
C PRO A 28 17.82 -8.44 4.99
N THR A 29 19.11 -8.25 4.73
CA THR A 29 19.77 -8.50 3.45
C THR A 29 20.56 -9.81 3.48
N ARG A 30 20.85 -10.40 2.31
CA ARG A 30 21.79 -11.54 2.18
C ARG A 30 23.13 -11.10 1.61
N SER A 31 23.17 -9.94 0.96
CA SER A 31 24.38 -9.28 0.49
C SER A 31 25.32 -8.87 1.63
N GLY A 32 24.84 -8.78 2.87
CA GLY A 32 25.65 -8.48 4.04
C GLY A 32 26.00 -6.99 4.19
N ALA A 33 25.43 -6.12 3.35
CA ALA A 33 25.62 -4.67 3.39
C ALA A 33 24.27 -3.94 3.26
N PRO A 34 24.16 -2.71 3.79
CA PRO A 34 23.00 -1.85 3.53
C PRO A 34 22.92 -1.45 2.06
N HIS A 35 21.69 -1.37 1.54
CA HIS A 35 21.43 -0.95 0.15
C HIS A 35 21.27 0.56 0.04
N THR A 36 21.77 1.14 -1.05
CA THR A 36 21.60 2.56 -1.37
C THR A 36 20.29 2.85 -2.12
N ASN A 37 19.56 1.83 -2.57
CA ASN A 37 18.22 1.99 -3.14
C ASN A 37 17.22 1.22 -2.27
N THR A 38 15.98 1.70 -2.16
CA THR A 38 14.96 1.01 -1.35
C THR A 38 13.57 1.10 -1.96
N VAL A 39 12.78 0.05 -1.73
CA VAL A 39 11.33 0.11 -1.87
C VAL A 39 10.75 0.49 -0.52
N MET A 40 10.00 1.59 -0.45
CA MET A 40 9.27 1.98 0.74
C MET A 40 7.83 1.47 0.65
N PHE A 41 7.45 0.58 1.55
CA PHE A 41 6.13 -0.02 1.62
C PHE A 41 5.12 0.87 2.37
N ILE A 42 3.91 1.01 1.84
CA ILE A 42 2.80 1.73 2.47
C ILE A 42 1.61 0.76 2.49
N GLY A 43 1.31 0.23 3.68
CA GLY A 43 0.26 -0.78 3.90
C GLY A 43 -1.15 -0.19 4.06
N GLU A 44 -2.13 -1.08 4.20
CA GLU A 44 -3.52 -0.71 4.49
C GLU A 44 -3.77 -0.55 6.00
N LEU A 45 -4.93 0.00 6.38
CA LEU A 45 -5.33 0.08 7.79
C LEU A 45 -5.35 -1.32 8.43
N GLY A 46 -4.63 -1.46 9.54
CA GLY A 46 -4.51 -2.72 10.27
C GLY A 46 -3.33 -3.60 9.83
N ASP A 47 -2.57 -3.20 8.82
CA ASP A 47 -1.28 -3.81 8.56
C ASP A 47 -0.27 -3.48 9.67
N CYS A 48 0.54 -4.49 9.97
CA CYS A 48 1.64 -4.40 10.92
C CYS A 48 2.93 -4.68 10.18
N VAL A 49 4.06 -4.27 10.75
CA VAL A 49 5.39 -4.65 10.24
C VAL A 49 5.43 -6.16 10.03
N THR A 50 5.80 -6.59 8.82
CA THR A 50 5.84 -7.99 8.36
C THR A 50 4.49 -8.74 8.24
N SER A 51 3.34 -8.07 8.30
CA SER A 51 2.03 -8.72 8.09
C SER A 51 1.81 -9.14 6.62
N VAL A 52 2.41 -8.42 5.68
CA VAL A 52 2.20 -8.65 4.24
C VAL A 52 3.17 -9.71 3.70
N THR A 53 2.60 -10.82 3.26
CA THR A 53 3.30 -12.09 2.97
C THR A 53 4.30 -12.01 1.82
N TYR A 54 4.13 -11.08 0.87
CA TYR A 54 5.01 -10.95 -0.28
C TYR A 54 6.23 -10.05 -0.05
N LEU A 55 6.29 -9.28 1.06
CA LEU A 55 7.39 -8.34 1.29
C LEU A 55 8.73 -9.02 1.53
N LYS A 56 8.74 -10.10 2.32
CA LYS A 56 9.98 -10.87 2.54
C LYS A 56 10.50 -11.53 1.24
N PRO A 57 9.66 -12.22 0.45
CA PRO A 57 10.04 -12.68 -0.89
C PRO A 57 10.50 -11.57 -1.84
N LEU A 58 9.87 -10.38 -1.78
CA LEU A 58 10.28 -9.22 -2.56
C LEU A 58 11.68 -8.74 -2.15
N ALA A 59 11.93 -8.56 -0.85
CA ALA A 59 13.24 -8.19 -0.32
C ALA A 59 14.34 -9.19 -0.75
N ASP A 60 14.05 -10.49 -0.71
CA ASP A 60 14.98 -11.53 -1.19
C ASP A 60 15.28 -11.42 -2.70
N ALA A 61 14.27 -11.09 -3.50
CA ALA A 61 14.43 -10.94 -4.95
C ALA A 61 15.24 -9.67 -5.31
N LEU A 62 15.06 -8.61 -4.53
CA LEU A 62 15.68 -7.30 -4.74
C LEU A 62 17.10 -7.19 -4.20
N ASP A 63 17.45 -7.97 -3.17
CA ASP A 63 18.76 -7.91 -2.50
C ASP A 63 19.94 -8.04 -3.49
N LYS A 64 19.85 -8.98 -4.44
CA LYS A 64 20.89 -9.17 -5.47
C LYS A 64 21.03 -8.01 -6.44
N SER A 65 20.02 -7.15 -6.52
CA SER A 65 19.97 -5.99 -7.41
C SER A 65 20.37 -4.69 -6.69
N GLY A 66 20.81 -4.76 -5.43
CA GLY A 66 21.20 -3.58 -4.65
C GLY A 66 20.03 -2.75 -4.14
N TRP A 67 18.86 -3.39 -3.95
CA TRP A 67 17.64 -2.76 -3.45
C TRP A 67 17.22 -3.38 -2.12
N GLY A 68 16.96 -2.53 -1.13
CA GLY A 68 16.34 -2.89 0.15
C GLY A 68 14.82 -2.75 0.12
N VAL A 69 14.18 -3.13 1.22
CA VAL A 69 12.75 -2.88 1.47
C VAL A 69 12.62 -2.29 2.86
N PHE A 70 11.84 -1.21 2.97
CA PHE A 70 11.61 -0.45 4.20
C PHE A 70 10.11 -0.33 4.47
N GLU A 71 9.67 -0.74 5.65
CA GLU A 71 8.29 -0.67 6.15
C GLU A 71 8.19 0.43 7.24
N PRO A 72 7.83 1.68 6.90
CA PRO A 72 7.48 2.69 7.89
C PRO A 72 6.20 2.29 8.64
N HIS A 73 6.19 2.52 9.96
CA HIS A 73 4.98 2.50 10.74
C HIS A 73 4.36 3.91 10.72
N PHE A 74 3.16 4.03 10.16
CA PHE A 74 2.41 5.29 10.11
C PHE A 74 1.45 5.41 11.30
N PHE A 75 1.26 6.62 11.83
CA PHE A 75 0.43 6.83 13.01
C PHE A 75 -1.06 6.49 12.78
N SER A 76 -1.53 6.65 11.54
CA SER A 76 -2.90 6.28 11.13
C SER A 76 -3.17 4.77 11.27
N SER A 77 -2.18 3.91 10.98
CA SER A 77 -2.26 2.46 11.18
C SER A 77 -2.49 2.05 12.65
N ALA A 78 -2.17 2.93 13.59
CA ALA A 78 -2.29 2.68 15.02
C ALA A 78 -3.60 3.21 15.65
N THR A 79 -4.31 4.16 15.02
CA THR A 79 -5.35 4.93 15.72
C THR A 79 -6.58 5.34 14.91
N SER A 80 -6.64 5.12 13.59
CA SER A 80 -7.70 5.74 12.75
C SER A 80 -8.64 4.72 12.12
N TRP A 81 -9.86 4.60 12.66
CA TRP A 81 -11.02 4.13 11.91
C TRP A 81 -11.76 5.37 11.40
N GLY A 82 -11.37 5.88 10.24
CA GLY A 82 -11.89 7.14 9.71
C GLY A 82 -11.28 7.48 8.36
N ILE A 83 -12.14 7.81 7.42
CA ILE A 83 -11.85 8.13 6.02
C ILE A 83 -10.83 9.28 5.93
N GLY A 84 -9.74 9.06 5.19
CA GLY A 84 -8.73 10.08 4.89
C GLY A 84 -7.53 10.09 5.83
N SER A 85 -6.86 8.94 6.02
CA SER A 85 -5.52 8.97 6.63
C SER A 85 -4.57 9.74 5.71
N GLN A 86 -4.37 11.01 6.01
CA GLN A 86 -3.47 11.92 5.31
C GLN A 86 -1.99 11.57 5.57
N ASN A 87 -1.58 10.35 5.22
CA ASN A 87 -0.22 9.85 5.42
C ASN A 87 0.79 10.54 4.49
N PHE A 88 0.38 11.44 3.60
CA PHE A 88 1.29 12.15 2.69
C PHE A 88 2.42 12.88 3.43
N ASN A 89 2.15 13.50 4.59
CA ASN A 89 3.19 14.13 5.40
C ASN A 89 4.13 13.10 5.99
N ASP A 90 3.61 11.94 6.39
CA ASP A 90 4.41 10.88 6.97
C ASP A 90 5.29 10.18 5.92
N ILE A 91 4.76 10.01 4.70
CA ILE A 91 5.52 9.59 3.51
C ILE A 91 6.63 10.59 3.25
N GLU A 92 6.33 11.89 3.20
CA GLU A 92 7.32 12.95 2.97
C GLU A 92 8.45 12.92 4.02
N GLU A 93 8.11 12.82 5.31
CA GLU A 93 9.11 12.75 6.38
C GLU A 93 9.94 11.45 6.33
N ALA A 94 9.32 10.31 5.99
CA ALA A 94 10.04 9.06 5.80
C ALA A 94 11.01 9.14 4.60
N VAL A 95 10.59 9.70 3.47
CA VAL A 95 11.45 9.91 2.29
C VAL A 95 12.60 10.85 2.64
N LYS A 96 12.34 11.98 3.33
CA LYS A 96 13.40 12.89 3.80
C LYS A 96 14.39 12.21 4.73
N TYR A 97 13.92 11.40 5.68
CA TYR A 97 14.79 10.65 6.57
C TYR A 97 15.70 9.70 5.79
N LEU A 98 15.12 8.87 4.92
CA LEU A 98 15.86 7.90 4.11
C LEU A 98 16.91 8.55 3.20
N THR A 99 16.63 9.74 2.67
CA THR A 99 17.50 10.42 1.71
C THR A 99 18.53 11.36 2.35
N THR A 100 18.35 11.77 3.61
CA THR A 100 19.21 12.83 4.21
C THR A 100 19.76 12.54 5.60
N LYS A 101 19.23 11.55 6.34
CA LYS A 101 19.55 11.37 7.76
C LYS A 101 20.27 10.07 8.11
N LEU A 102 20.29 9.08 7.23
CA LEU A 102 20.90 7.77 7.51
C LEU A 102 22.41 7.85 7.76
N GLU A 103 23.11 8.81 7.14
CA GLU A 103 24.55 8.98 7.31
C GLU A 103 24.96 9.28 8.76
N ALA A 104 24.09 9.96 9.53
CA ALA A 104 24.35 10.22 10.94
C ALA A 104 24.40 8.93 11.78
N ASP A 105 23.71 7.88 11.32
CA ASP A 105 23.64 6.56 11.94
C ASP A 105 24.67 5.58 11.33
N GLY A 106 25.60 6.07 10.50
CA GLY A 106 26.61 5.24 9.83
C GLY A 106 26.08 4.39 8.67
N LEU A 107 24.88 4.69 8.18
CA LEU A 107 24.25 4.03 7.03
C LEU A 107 24.26 4.94 5.81
N PRO A 108 24.36 4.41 4.58
CA PRO A 108 24.30 5.26 3.40
C PRO A 108 22.89 5.83 3.20
N ASN A 109 22.81 7.13 2.90
CA ASN A 109 21.57 7.75 2.43
C ASN A 109 21.05 7.04 1.17
N LYS A 110 19.73 6.86 1.08
CA LYS A 110 19.09 6.26 -0.08
C LYS A 110 19.15 7.22 -1.27
N GLN A 111 19.58 6.70 -2.41
CA GLN A 111 19.75 7.40 -3.68
C GLN A 111 18.52 7.25 -4.58
N LYS A 112 17.86 6.09 -4.50
CA LYS A 112 16.58 5.85 -5.17
C LYS A 112 15.54 5.27 -4.23
N ILE A 113 14.30 5.75 -4.37
CA ILE A 113 13.15 5.28 -3.62
C ILE A 113 12.01 4.95 -4.59
N VAL A 114 11.48 3.74 -4.50
CA VAL A 114 10.22 3.35 -5.14
C VAL A 114 9.15 3.19 -4.06
N LEU A 115 8.02 3.86 -4.21
CA LEU A 115 6.89 3.70 -3.30
C LEU A 115 6.10 2.44 -3.69
N LEU A 116 5.71 1.63 -2.72
CA LEU A 116 4.90 0.42 -2.93
C LEU A 116 3.67 0.48 -2.02
N GLY A 117 2.52 0.76 -2.62
CA GLY A 117 1.23 0.83 -1.93
C GLY A 117 0.53 -0.51 -1.95
N HIS A 118 -0.12 -0.85 -0.84
CA HIS A 118 -0.98 -2.01 -0.69
C HIS A 118 -2.34 -1.59 -0.15
N GLY A 119 -3.42 -2.00 -0.83
CA GLY A 119 -4.77 -1.59 -0.45
C GLY A 119 -4.86 -0.06 -0.38
N GLU A 120 -5.39 0.46 0.72
CA GLU A 120 -5.52 1.91 0.97
C GLU A 120 -4.19 2.69 0.85
N GLY A 121 -3.03 2.06 1.07
CA GLY A 121 -1.74 2.70 0.87
C GLY A 121 -1.45 3.12 -0.57
N CYS A 122 -2.16 2.56 -1.56
CA CYS A 122 -2.10 3.02 -2.94
C CYS A 122 -2.72 4.42 -3.10
N LEU A 123 -3.78 4.72 -2.35
CA LEU A 123 -4.43 6.03 -2.36
C LEU A 123 -3.51 7.10 -1.76
N ASP A 124 -2.83 6.77 -0.66
CA ASP A 124 -1.83 7.65 -0.04
C ASP A 124 -0.72 8.02 -1.02
N ILE A 125 -0.20 7.03 -1.77
CA ILE A 125 0.83 7.26 -2.80
C ILE A 125 0.29 8.17 -3.90
N MET A 126 -0.90 7.89 -4.43
CA MET A 126 -1.46 8.71 -5.50
C MET A 126 -1.66 10.15 -5.03
N HIS A 127 -2.15 10.38 -3.81
CA HIS A 127 -2.29 11.74 -3.27
C HIS A 127 -0.91 12.41 -3.14
N TYR A 128 0.07 11.69 -2.60
CA TYR A 128 1.42 12.17 -2.42
C TYR A 128 2.07 12.59 -3.75
N LEU A 129 1.86 11.79 -4.81
CA LEU A 129 2.44 12.05 -6.13
C LEU A 129 1.75 13.20 -6.87
N THR A 130 0.43 13.32 -6.75
CA THR A 130 -0.38 14.09 -7.70
C THR A 130 -0.98 15.37 -7.13
N ARG A 131 -1.18 15.45 -5.81
CA ARG A 131 -1.87 16.59 -5.15
C ARG A 131 -0.99 17.40 -4.21
N GLY A 132 0.21 16.92 -3.88
CA GLY A 132 1.15 17.58 -2.97
C GLY A 132 2.31 18.28 -3.68
N LYS A 133 2.86 19.33 -3.05
CA LYS A 133 4.24 19.75 -3.36
C LYS A 133 5.19 18.75 -2.72
N ARG A 134 5.62 17.73 -3.47
CA ARG A 134 6.68 16.82 -3.03
C ARG A 134 7.96 17.63 -2.82
N LEU A 135 8.52 17.58 -1.60
CA LEU A 135 9.80 18.25 -1.32
C LEU A 135 10.97 17.27 -1.54
N ALA A 136 10.71 15.97 -1.39
CA ALA A 136 11.64 14.91 -1.67
C ALA A 136 11.30 14.14 -2.95
N ASN A 137 12.32 13.75 -3.70
CA ASN A 137 12.16 13.02 -4.96
C ASN A 137 11.98 11.52 -4.70
N VAL A 138 11.06 10.91 -5.46
CA VAL A 138 10.90 9.46 -5.58
C VAL A 138 11.07 9.06 -7.05
N ASN A 139 11.44 7.81 -7.32
CA ASN A 139 11.88 7.35 -8.64
C ASN A 139 10.86 6.45 -9.35
N GLY A 140 9.79 6.06 -8.66
CA GLY A 140 8.73 5.25 -9.20
C GLY A 140 7.71 4.88 -8.14
N ALA A 141 6.58 4.35 -8.58
CA ALA A 141 5.51 3.89 -7.71
C ALA A 141 4.94 2.56 -8.19
N ILE A 142 4.53 1.73 -7.24
CA ILE A 142 3.83 0.47 -7.46
C ILE A 142 2.53 0.54 -6.65
N LEU A 143 1.40 0.29 -7.30
CA LEU A 143 0.09 0.17 -6.66
C LEU A 143 -0.35 -1.29 -6.74
N GLN A 144 -0.50 -1.96 -5.59
CA GLN A 144 -0.88 -3.37 -5.53
C GLN A 144 -2.15 -3.57 -4.68
N ALA A 145 -3.06 -4.42 -5.19
CA ALA A 145 -4.34 -4.72 -4.52
C ALA A 145 -5.17 -3.48 -4.17
N GLN A 146 -5.18 -2.50 -5.07
CA GLN A 146 -5.99 -1.30 -4.92
C GLN A 146 -7.47 -1.71 -5.06
N VAL A 147 -8.31 -1.35 -4.09
CA VAL A 147 -9.75 -1.65 -4.09
C VAL A 147 -10.51 -0.36 -3.81
N SER A 148 -11.60 -0.11 -4.54
CA SER A 148 -12.47 1.05 -4.26
C SER A 148 -12.98 0.96 -2.82
N PHE A 149 -12.69 2.01 -2.06
CA PHE A 149 -13.02 2.15 -0.66
C PHE A 149 -14.54 2.32 -0.47
N THR A 150 -15.21 3.03 -1.38
CA THR A 150 -16.66 3.28 -1.35
C THR A 150 -17.50 2.08 -1.80
N GLY A 151 -17.07 1.34 -2.82
CA GLY A 151 -17.70 0.08 -3.22
C GLY A 151 -17.65 -0.96 -2.09
N ASN A 152 -16.51 -1.03 -1.39
CA ASN A 152 -16.37 -1.82 -0.17
C ASN A 152 -17.20 -1.24 0.98
N MET A 153 -17.13 0.05 1.25
CA MET A 153 -17.84 0.67 2.36
C MET A 153 -19.35 0.63 2.17
N SER A 154 -19.90 0.68 0.96
CA SER A 154 -21.34 0.49 0.75
C SER A 154 -21.75 -0.94 1.11
N PHE A 155 -20.94 -1.95 0.78
CA PHE A 155 -21.16 -3.34 1.19
C PHE A 155 -21.06 -3.52 2.72
N TYR A 156 -20.06 -2.89 3.35
CA TYR A 156 -19.89 -2.94 4.81
C TYR A 156 -20.94 -2.11 5.55
N ILE A 157 -21.31 -0.92 5.06
CA ILE A 157 -22.36 -0.06 5.62
C ILE A 157 -23.68 -0.79 5.59
N ASP A 158 -24.05 -1.48 4.50
CA ASP A 158 -25.35 -2.17 4.46
C ASP A 158 -25.41 -3.33 5.48
N LYS A 159 -24.29 -4.03 5.69
CA LYS A 159 -24.17 -5.14 6.64
C LYS A 159 -24.02 -4.67 8.09
N ILE A 160 -23.26 -3.61 8.34
CA ILE A 160 -23.01 -2.99 9.65
C ILE A 160 -24.20 -2.14 10.08
N HIS A 161 -24.87 -1.41 9.19
CA HIS A 161 -26.12 -0.72 9.50
C HIS A 161 -27.21 -1.73 9.83
N ARG A 162 -27.39 -2.79 9.03
CA ARG A 162 -28.41 -3.82 9.33
C ARG A 162 -28.14 -4.46 10.69
N ARG A 163 -26.89 -4.84 10.99
CA ARG A 163 -26.55 -5.48 12.27
C ARG A 163 -26.47 -4.53 13.46
N GLY A 164 -25.97 -3.32 13.25
CA GLY A 164 -25.89 -2.24 14.24
C GLY A 164 -27.27 -1.72 14.62
N PHE A 165 -28.18 -1.61 13.65
CA PHE A 165 -29.58 -1.26 13.89
C PHE A 165 -30.35 -2.38 14.60
N GLU A 166 -30.10 -3.65 14.26
CA GLU A 166 -30.60 -4.81 15.01
C GLU A 166 -30.13 -4.79 16.47
N LEU A 167 -28.84 -4.54 16.71
CA LEU A 167 -28.25 -4.51 18.07
C LEU A 167 -28.66 -3.28 18.88
N TYR A 168 -28.83 -2.13 18.23
CA TYR A 168 -29.33 -0.89 18.83
C TYR A 168 -30.80 -1.02 19.25
N ASN A 169 -31.62 -1.69 18.44
CA ASN A 169 -33.02 -1.95 18.76
C ASN A 169 -33.22 -3.18 19.66
N SER A 170 -32.22 -4.04 19.81
CA SER A 170 -32.25 -5.18 20.74
C SER A 170 -31.77 -4.80 22.15
N THR A 171 -32.08 -3.60 22.64
CA THR A 171 -32.00 -3.30 24.08
C THR A 171 -33.03 -4.13 24.84
N ASP A 172 -32.76 -5.42 24.95
CA ASP A 172 -33.12 -6.27 26.06
C ASP A 172 -32.05 -7.36 26.20
N LYS A 173 -31.12 -7.09 27.13
CA LYS A 173 -30.23 -8.02 27.81
C LYS A 173 -29.28 -8.88 26.97
N LEU A 174 -28.03 -8.43 26.86
CA LEU A 174 -26.88 -9.32 26.76
C LEU A 174 -26.58 -9.92 28.15
N GLU A 175 -27.36 -10.90 28.59
CA GLU A 175 -27.00 -11.83 29.67
C GLU A 175 -25.93 -12.80 29.15
N ASN A 176 -24.67 -12.35 29.07
CA ASN A 176 -23.45 -13.13 29.25
C ASN A 176 -22.25 -12.33 28.73
N GLY A 177 -21.65 -11.52 29.60
CA GLY A 177 -20.20 -11.27 29.78
C GLY A 177 -19.24 -11.17 28.59
N SER A 178 -19.70 -11.10 27.35
CA SER A 178 -18.91 -11.02 26.15
C SER A 178 -18.98 -9.57 25.66
N THR A 179 -18.13 -8.74 26.26
CA THR A 179 -17.76 -7.48 25.65
C THR A 179 -17.13 -7.82 24.31
N TYR A 180 -17.88 -7.66 23.21
CA TYR A 180 -17.25 -7.46 21.92
C TYR A 180 -16.44 -6.18 22.06
N THR A 181 -15.14 -6.32 22.28
CA THR A 181 -14.18 -5.22 22.19
C THR A 181 -14.00 -4.91 20.72
N ASN A 182 -15.02 -4.29 20.12
CA ASN A 182 -14.76 -3.42 18.99
C ASN A 182 -14.08 -2.16 19.57
N PRO A 183 -12.81 -1.86 19.24
CA PRO A 183 -12.14 -0.68 19.75
C PRO A 183 -12.87 0.62 19.35
N ALA A 184 -13.63 0.56 18.25
CA ALA A 184 -14.54 1.61 17.85
C ALA A 184 -15.90 1.37 18.52
N GLY A 185 -16.22 2.17 19.54
CA GLY A 185 -17.58 2.23 20.09
C GLY A 185 -18.59 2.51 18.96
N VAL A 186 -19.82 2.01 19.11
CA VAL A 186 -20.93 2.20 18.14
C VAL A 186 -21.14 3.68 17.77
N SER A 187 -20.76 4.61 18.65
CA SER A 187 -20.76 6.06 18.40
C SER A 187 -19.75 6.55 17.36
N GLN A 188 -18.61 5.87 17.17
CA GLN A 188 -17.62 6.24 16.14
C GLN A 188 -18.14 5.93 14.73
N PHE A 189 -18.92 4.86 14.54
CA PHE A 189 -19.55 4.55 13.25
C PHE A 189 -20.62 5.56 12.83
N HIS A 190 -21.40 6.07 13.80
CA HIS A 190 -22.37 7.15 13.55
C HIS A 190 -21.73 8.52 13.31
N ALA A 191 -20.48 8.70 13.73
CA ALA A 191 -19.71 9.93 13.56
C ALA A 191 -18.78 9.88 12.33
N LEU A 192 -18.77 8.78 11.56
CA LEU A 192 -18.10 8.75 10.28
C LEU A 192 -18.79 9.79 9.38
N PRO A 193 -18.11 10.86 8.94
CA PRO A 193 -18.60 11.57 7.78
C PRO A 193 -18.73 10.52 6.68
N GLY A 194 -19.86 10.49 5.98
CA GLY A 194 -20.06 9.56 4.86
C GLY A 194 -18.87 9.62 3.89
N PRO A 195 -18.62 8.54 3.11
CA PRO A 195 -17.54 8.51 2.14
C PRO A 195 -17.47 9.82 1.36
N ARG A 196 -16.33 10.51 1.47
CA ARG A 196 -16.01 11.58 0.53
C ARG A 196 -15.65 10.87 -0.76
N ILE A 197 -16.64 10.78 -1.63
CA ILE A 197 -16.54 10.35 -3.03
C ILE A 197 -15.30 11.01 -3.68
N ASP A 198 -15.00 12.24 -3.27
CA ASP A 198 -13.89 13.09 -3.69
C ASP A 198 -12.48 12.47 -3.57
N ASP A 199 -12.29 11.40 -2.79
CA ASP A 199 -10.98 10.84 -2.44
C ASP A 199 -10.70 9.42 -3.01
N ASP A 200 -11.59 8.79 -3.80
CA ASP A 200 -11.41 7.40 -4.28
C ASP A 200 -11.30 7.28 -5.81
N PHE A 201 -10.12 7.49 -6.40
CA PHE A 201 -9.91 7.38 -7.86
C PHE A 201 -10.26 6.01 -8.49
N LEU A 202 -10.54 4.99 -7.68
CA LEU A 202 -11.01 3.68 -8.16
C LEU A 202 -12.51 3.58 -8.37
N GLU A 203 -13.28 4.58 -8.01
CA GLU A 203 -14.72 4.62 -8.29
C GLU A 203 -14.97 4.50 -9.79
N LEU A 204 -15.60 3.38 -10.15
CA LEU A 204 -15.86 2.98 -11.53
C LEU A 204 -16.76 3.99 -12.26
N GLU A 205 -17.56 4.72 -11.49
CA GLU A 205 -18.52 5.72 -11.98
C GLU A 205 -17.88 7.10 -12.23
N PHE A 206 -16.60 7.32 -11.90
CA PHE A 206 -16.01 8.63 -12.14
C PHE A 206 -15.85 8.95 -13.62
N CYS A 207 -16.20 10.19 -13.96
CA CYS A 207 -16.00 10.75 -15.29
C CYS A 207 -14.51 10.94 -15.57
N ASP A 208 -14.16 10.89 -16.86
CA ASP A 208 -12.78 10.98 -17.34
C ASP A 208 -12.02 12.20 -16.79
N SER A 209 -12.70 13.33 -16.60
CA SER A 209 -12.10 14.54 -16.02
C SER A 209 -11.55 14.37 -14.60
N PHE A 210 -12.10 13.44 -13.82
CA PHE A 210 -11.57 13.13 -12.49
C PHE A 210 -10.29 12.30 -12.60
N LEU A 211 -10.28 11.29 -13.47
CA LEU A 211 -9.09 10.46 -13.71
C LEU A 211 -7.94 11.27 -14.30
N GLU A 212 -8.23 12.23 -15.19
CA GLU A 212 -7.25 13.20 -15.69
C GLU A 212 -6.57 13.95 -14.54
N GLU A 213 -7.31 14.46 -13.56
CA GLU A 213 -6.74 15.23 -12.46
C GLU A 213 -5.71 14.44 -11.64
N TRP A 214 -5.95 13.14 -11.46
CA TRP A 214 -5.04 12.24 -10.77
C TRP A 214 -3.86 11.81 -11.64
N PHE A 215 -4.13 11.35 -12.86
CA PHE A 215 -3.10 10.70 -13.68
C PHE A 215 -2.25 11.67 -14.51
N ASP A 216 -2.74 12.87 -14.84
CA ASP A 216 -1.98 13.85 -15.62
C ASP A 216 -0.82 14.47 -14.84
N ASN A 217 -0.94 14.52 -13.50
CA ASN A 217 0.10 15.07 -12.62
C ASN A 217 1.18 14.04 -12.24
N LEU A 218 1.10 12.80 -12.73
CA LEU A 218 2.13 11.79 -12.50
C LEU A 218 3.39 12.11 -13.32
N ASP A 219 4.53 12.17 -12.62
CA ASP A 219 5.84 12.46 -13.22
C ASP A 219 6.89 11.38 -12.93
N VAL A 220 6.45 10.23 -12.42
CA VAL A 220 7.29 9.07 -12.10
C VAL A 220 6.72 7.80 -12.73
N PRO A 221 7.56 6.82 -13.11
CA PRO A 221 7.09 5.53 -13.59
C PRO A 221 6.12 4.86 -12.60
N LEU A 222 5.05 4.28 -13.11
CA LEU A 222 3.95 3.67 -12.35
C LEU A 222 3.73 2.22 -12.78
N LEU A 223 3.74 1.30 -11.81
CA LEU A 223 3.31 -0.08 -11.99
C LEU A 223 1.98 -0.31 -11.28
N PHE A 224 0.95 -0.74 -12.01
CA PHE A 224 -0.38 -1.02 -11.45
C PHE A 224 -0.68 -2.52 -11.47
N LEU A 225 -0.83 -3.14 -10.30
CA LEU A 225 -1.08 -4.57 -10.13
C LEU A 225 -2.40 -4.81 -9.40
N MET A 226 -3.46 -5.03 -10.17
CA MET A 226 -4.80 -5.30 -9.64
C MET A 226 -4.95 -6.79 -9.33
N SER A 227 -5.45 -7.14 -8.14
CA SER A 227 -5.69 -8.55 -7.79
C SER A 227 -6.89 -9.13 -8.54
N GLU A 228 -6.74 -10.35 -9.03
CA GLU A 228 -7.79 -11.11 -9.72
C GLU A 228 -8.93 -11.47 -8.78
N GLU A 229 -8.61 -11.92 -7.56
CA GLU A 229 -9.61 -12.24 -6.55
C GLU A 229 -9.84 -11.09 -5.57
N GLY A 230 -11.09 -10.91 -5.16
CA GLY A 230 -11.49 -9.85 -4.23
C GLY A 230 -11.78 -8.51 -4.89
N GLY A 231 -12.35 -7.60 -4.10
CA GLY A 231 -12.93 -6.34 -4.57
C GLY A 231 -14.38 -6.50 -5.06
N PHE A 232 -14.94 -5.42 -5.59
CA PHE A 232 -16.32 -5.38 -6.09
C PHE A 232 -16.49 -6.09 -7.44
N LEU A 233 -15.44 -6.08 -8.26
CA LEU A 233 -15.45 -6.74 -9.56
C LEU A 233 -14.91 -8.15 -9.43
N GLU A 234 -15.67 -9.14 -9.92
CA GLU A 234 -15.23 -10.53 -10.01
C GLU A 234 -14.65 -10.86 -11.39
N ASP A 235 -15.06 -10.13 -12.43
CA ASP A 235 -14.64 -10.40 -13.80
C ASP A 235 -13.24 -9.84 -14.11
N ARG A 236 -12.39 -10.71 -14.65
CA ARG A 236 -10.99 -10.39 -14.96
C ARG A 236 -10.86 -9.46 -16.16
N ASP A 237 -11.72 -9.62 -17.16
CA ASP A 237 -11.66 -8.84 -18.39
C ASP A 237 -12.15 -7.41 -18.10
N GLU A 238 -13.18 -7.25 -17.28
CA GLU A 238 -13.63 -5.93 -16.77
C GLU A 238 -12.52 -5.21 -15.98
N LYS A 239 -11.83 -5.93 -15.08
CA LYS A 239 -10.64 -5.41 -14.38
C LYS A 239 -9.54 -4.97 -15.35
N GLN A 240 -9.35 -5.70 -16.45
CA GLN A 240 -8.38 -5.35 -17.47
C GLN A 240 -8.81 -4.12 -18.29
N GLU A 241 -10.10 -3.96 -18.57
CA GLU A 241 -10.65 -2.76 -19.22
C GLU A 241 -10.42 -1.51 -18.37
N ILE A 242 -10.57 -1.62 -17.05
CA ILE A 242 -10.27 -0.52 -16.11
C ILE A 242 -8.79 -0.15 -16.13
N LEU A 243 -7.89 -1.13 -16.14
CA LEU A 243 -6.45 -0.86 -16.27
C LEU A 243 -6.13 -0.17 -17.60
N ASN A 244 -6.75 -0.60 -18.70
CA ASN A 244 -6.58 0.04 -20.01
C ASN A 244 -7.11 1.48 -20.00
N ARG A 245 -8.21 1.73 -19.28
CA ARG A 245 -8.75 3.07 -19.07
C ARG A 245 -7.78 3.94 -18.29
N TYR A 246 -7.23 3.48 -17.17
CA TYR A 246 -6.23 4.24 -16.40
C TYR A 246 -4.96 4.53 -17.20
N GLU A 247 -4.47 3.55 -17.97
CA GLU A 247 -3.33 3.76 -18.87
C GLU A 247 -3.55 4.94 -19.83
N SER A 248 -4.77 5.11 -20.33
CA SER A 248 -5.10 6.19 -21.28
C SER A 248 -4.98 7.60 -20.71
N PHE A 249 -4.99 7.75 -19.37
CA PHE A 249 -4.81 9.03 -18.68
C PHE A 249 -3.38 9.28 -18.21
N VAL A 250 -2.49 8.28 -18.30
CA VAL A 250 -1.09 8.45 -17.88
C VAL A 250 -0.25 8.95 -19.06
N ASN A 251 0.15 10.20 -18.95
CA ASN A 251 1.00 10.85 -19.95
C ASN A 251 2.50 10.58 -19.72
N GLY A 252 3.36 11.02 -20.65
CA GLY A 252 4.83 10.99 -20.47
C GLY A 252 5.50 9.62 -20.54
N GLY A 253 4.76 8.55 -20.83
CA GLY A 253 5.29 7.18 -20.87
C GLY A 253 5.58 6.60 -19.48
N TYR A 254 4.96 7.16 -18.44
CA TYR A 254 5.13 6.70 -17.07
C TYR A 254 4.43 5.38 -16.77
N TRP A 255 3.44 4.97 -17.58
CA TRP A 255 2.78 3.68 -17.40
C TRP A 255 3.70 2.51 -17.71
N SER A 256 3.85 1.60 -16.75
CA SER A 256 4.62 0.37 -16.93
C SER A 256 3.84 -0.65 -17.75
N LYS A 257 4.46 -1.18 -18.81
CA LYS A 257 3.94 -2.32 -19.58
C LYS A 257 3.82 -3.62 -18.78
N LEU A 258 4.34 -3.65 -17.55
CA LEU A 258 4.20 -4.79 -16.64
C LEU A 258 2.91 -4.75 -15.82
N SER A 259 2.18 -3.62 -15.84
CA SER A 259 0.88 -3.45 -15.20
C SER A 259 -0.12 -4.48 -15.72
N ALA A 260 -0.89 -5.09 -14.83
CA ALA A 260 -1.78 -6.19 -15.17
C ALA A 260 -2.73 -6.55 -14.02
N VAL A 261 -3.77 -7.31 -14.35
CA VAL A 261 -4.50 -8.14 -13.38
C VAL A 261 -3.64 -9.36 -13.01
N VAL A 262 -3.34 -9.54 -11.73
CA VAL A 262 -2.46 -10.58 -11.18
C VAL A 262 -3.25 -11.66 -10.44
N GLU A 263 -2.81 -12.92 -10.59
CA GLU A 263 -3.43 -14.10 -9.95
C GLU A 263 -3.48 -13.98 -8.43
N GLY A 264 -4.59 -14.42 -7.83
CA GLY A 264 -4.81 -14.48 -6.38
C GLY A 264 -5.46 -13.22 -5.80
N ASN A 265 -5.67 -13.26 -4.48
CA ASN A 265 -6.30 -12.17 -3.73
C ASN A 265 -5.34 -11.02 -3.39
N SER A 266 -5.83 -10.00 -2.67
CA SER A 266 -5.03 -8.85 -2.24
C SER A 266 -3.76 -9.25 -1.50
N ARG A 267 -3.86 -10.26 -0.64
CA ARG A 267 -2.76 -10.83 0.16
C ARG A 267 -1.90 -11.83 -0.59
N ASN A 268 -2.24 -12.16 -1.85
CA ASN A 268 -1.57 -13.17 -2.67
C ASN A 268 -1.34 -14.48 -1.88
N ASP A 269 -2.42 -15.07 -1.40
CA ASP A 269 -2.42 -16.24 -0.50
C ASP A 269 -1.65 -17.49 -0.99
N THR A 270 -1.43 -17.66 -2.30
CA THR A 270 -0.65 -18.78 -2.83
C THR A 270 0.82 -18.41 -3.12
N LYS A 271 1.73 -19.38 -2.91
CA LYS A 271 3.14 -19.22 -3.31
C LYS A 271 3.32 -18.88 -4.79
N LYS A 272 2.44 -19.38 -5.66
CA LYS A 272 2.48 -19.11 -7.10
C LYS A 272 2.11 -17.65 -7.39
N ALA A 273 1.03 -17.15 -6.77
CA ALA A 273 0.62 -15.75 -6.84
C ALA A 273 1.74 -14.82 -6.37
N ILE A 274 2.30 -15.06 -5.16
CA ILE A 274 3.42 -14.28 -4.61
C ILE A 274 4.61 -14.25 -5.58
N ASN A 275 5.03 -15.40 -6.10
CA ASN A 275 6.18 -15.47 -7.00
C ASN A 275 5.94 -14.68 -8.30
N ASN A 276 4.74 -14.73 -8.85
CA ASN A 276 4.37 -13.99 -10.06
C ASN A 276 4.33 -12.48 -9.79
N LEU A 277 3.76 -12.06 -8.65
CA LEU A 277 3.72 -10.68 -8.20
C LEU A 277 5.13 -10.12 -8.02
N VAL A 278 5.96 -10.80 -7.22
CA VAL A 278 7.35 -10.40 -6.95
C VAL A 278 8.16 -10.30 -8.24
N LYS A 279 7.95 -11.22 -9.18
CA LYS A 279 8.64 -11.17 -10.48
C LYS A 279 8.30 -9.90 -11.27
N LYS A 280 7.03 -9.47 -11.27
CA LYS A 280 6.61 -8.21 -11.92
C LYS A 280 7.19 -6.99 -11.22
N MET A 281 7.06 -6.93 -9.89
CA MET A 281 7.61 -5.83 -9.08
C MET A 281 9.12 -5.69 -9.25
N ALA A 282 9.88 -6.78 -9.11
CA ALA A 282 11.34 -6.77 -9.29
C ALA A 282 11.74 -6.43 -10.73
N GLY A 283 10.96 -6.86 -11.73
CA GLY A 283 11.18 -6.50 -13.13
C GLY A 283 11.04 -4.99 -13.37
N PHE A 284 10.03 -4.36 -12.78
CA PHE A 284 9.83 -2.92 -12.83
C PHE A 284 10.94 -2.17 -12.09
N ILE A 285 11.24 -2.54 -10.84
CA ILE A 285 12.26 -1.89 -10.01
C ILE A 285 13.64 -1.93 -10.66
N LYS A 286 13.98 -3.02 -11.37
CA LYS A 286 15.24 -3.11 -12.12
C LYS A 286 15.34 -2.09 -13.26
N GLY A 287 14.21 -1.62 -13.78
CA GLY A 287 14.15 -0.60 -14.83
C GLY A 287 14.29 0.84 -14.33
N ILE A 288 14.28 1.05 -13.00
CA ILE A 288 14.37 2.36 -12.34
C ILE A 288 15.83 2.75 -12.06
#